data_AF-A0A1G9LZL6-F1
#
_entry.id   AF-A0A1G9LZL6-F1
#
_cell.length_a   1.000
_cell.length_b   1.000
_cell.length_c   1.000
_cell.angle_alpha   90.00
_cell.angle_beta   90.00
_cell.angle_gamma   90.00
#
_symmetry.space_group_name_H-M   'P 1'
#
loop_
_entity.id
_entity.type
_entity.pdbx_description
1 polymer ?
#
loop_
_entity_poly.entity_id
_entity_poly.type
_entity_poly.pdbx_seq_one_letter_code
_entity_poly.pdbx_strand_id
1 'polypeptide(L)'
;MDKSFNKFVFGYPMLFEKKGDQYVVRIKELGIKQQSQSRGRAIREVFEEIREKNKLNLIEPKKYNCELSYYNDLQIRLFKINQKITKFGFSVIAEDINEIDILKLEKLCTEIDLNKLYDTYETQNIENEIIKILEPYIISPHLRALNMVSLIMKTNHINKFSHIIEQSYLSLFREEYISTVMILTPVIEGILLSLYEFRSIDKKPKEHQLLNKWAELEYNNSNEKIPHPFIVDEYIRAFIDISEKIIFTKHQIARDNSYFNRNYIAHVMGDGRFYSRNNAYKLIHLIDLMAHVLAACIGEHKRYAFNRDNTDYKLRLYYYNNLANKKDIEESKRHIFNSHLNFKGYL
;
A
#
# COMPACT_ATOMS: atom_id res chain seq x y z
N MET A 1 -34.01 -7.88 3.30
CA MET A 1 -33.25 -8.12 2.06
C MET A 1 -31.83 -7.67 2.33
N ASP A 2 -30.93 -8.61 2.59
CA ASP A 2 -29.52 -8.31 2.80
C ASP A 2 -28.96 -7.67 1.53
N LYS A 3 -28.39 -6.47 1.64
CA LYS A 3 -27.63 -5.87 0.55
C LYS A 3 -26.59 -6.89 0.12
N SER A 4 -26.64 -7.34 -1.14
CA SER A 4 -25.65 -8.26 -1.70
C SER A 4 -24.29 -7.55 -1.65
N PHE A 5 -23.44 -7.97 -0.73
CA PHE A 5 -22.09 -7.45 -0.66
C PHE A 5 -21.26 -8.10 -1.77
N ASN A 6 -20.88 -7.30 -2.76
CA ASN A 6 -20.06 -7.73 -3.88
C ASN A 6 -18.61 -7.41 -3.56
N LYS A 7 -17.87 -8.39 -3.05
CA LYS A 7 -16.42 -8.32 -2.87
C LYS A 7 -15.74 -9.36 -3.74
N PHE A 8 -14.57 -9.02 -4.25
CA PHE A 8 -13.79 -9.91 -5.08
C PHE A 8 -12.41 -10.14 -4.50
N VAL A 9 -11.82 -11.28 -4.84
CA VAL A 9 -10.41 -11.55 -4.55
C VAL A 9 -9.81 -12.36 -5.68
N PHE A 10 -8.70 -11.88 -6.25
CA PHE A 10 -8.14 -12.46 -7.47
C PHE A 10 -9.19 -12.65 -8.58
N GLY A 11 -10.21 -11.77 -8.62
CA GLY A 11 -11.31 -11.85 -9.58
C GLY A 11 -12.38 -12.86 -9.20
N TYR A 12 -12.29 -13.58 -8.10
CA TYR A 12 -13.36 -14.49 -7.66
C TYR A 12 -14.37 -13.76 -6.77
N PRO A 13 -15.68 -13.95 -6.97
CA PRO A 13 -16.68 -13.32 -6.14
C PRO A 13 -16.73 -14.01 -4.77
N MET A 14 -16.69 -13.21 -3.73
CA MET A 14 -16.94 -13.67 -2.37
C MET A 14 -18.44 -13.58 -2.09
N LEU A 15 -19.01 -14.69 -1.61
CA LEU A 15 -20.38 -14.76 -1.13
C LEU A 15 -20.38 -14.67 0.39
N PHE A 16 -21.23 -13.78 0.90
CA PHE A 16 -21.34 -13.49 2.31
C PHE A 16 -22.68 -13.96 2.85
N GLU A 17 -22.66 -14.63 3.99
CA GLU A 17 -23.85 -15.09 4.68
C GLU A 17 -23.65 -14.88 6.19
N LYS A 18 -24.58 -14.20 6.84
CA LYS A 18 -24.60 -14.10 8.30
C LYS A 18 -25.43 -15.26 8.87
N LYS A 19 -24.80 -16.13 9.67
CA LYS A 19 -25.44 -17.27 10.35
C LYS A 19 -25.34 -17.10 11.86
N GLY A 20 -26.43 -16.62 12.47
CA GLY A 20 -26.41 -16.22 13.89
C GLY A 20 -25.34 -15.16 14.13
N ASP A 21 -24.39 -15.46 15.02
CA ASP A 21 -23.28 -14.56 15.40
C ASP A 21 -22.03 -14.73 14.54
N GLN A 22 -22.10 -15.52 13.47
CA GLN A 22 -20.97 -15.78 12.58
C GLN A 22 -21.20 -15.20 11.19
N TYR A 23 -20.12 -14.70 10.61
CA TYR A 23 -20.00 -14.37 9.19
C TYR A 23 -19.36 -15.54 8.47
N VAL A 24 -20.03 -16.02 7.43
CA VAL A 24 -19.53 -17.06 6.55
C VAL A 24 -19.19 -16.42 5.21
N VAL A 25 -17.95 -16.60 4.76
CA VAL A 25 -17.46 -16.10 3.47
C VAL A 25 -17.09 -17.29 2.61
N ARG A 26 -17.58 -17.33 1.37
CA ARG A 26 -17.36 -18.45 0.44
C ARG A 26 -16.93 -17.98 -0.93
N ILE A 27 -16.04 -18.74 -1.56
CA ILE A 27 -15.77 -18.65 -2.99
C ILE A 27 -16.12 -20.02 -3.56
N LYS A 28 -17.27 -20.11 -4.24
CA LYS A 28 -17.83 -21.38 -4.73
C LYS A 28 -16.86 -22.07 -5.68
N GLU A 29 -16.28 -21.30 -6.59
CA GLU A 29 -15.40 -21.77 -7.66
C GLU A 29 -14.07 -22.35 -7.14
N LEU A 30 -13.60 -21.88 -5.98
CA LEU A 30 -12.36 -22.36 -5.37
C LEU A 30 -12.61 -23.39 -4.25
N GLY A 31 -13.88 -23.72 -3.98
CA GLY A 31 -14.26 -24.57 -2.84
C GLY A 31 -13.76 -24.03 -1.50
N ILE A 32 -13.70 -22.70 -1.35
CA ILE A 32 -13.22 -22.02 -0.15
C ILE A 32 -14.41 -21.59 0.70
N LYS A 33 -14.35 -21.86 2.00
CA LYS A 33 -15.36 -21.46 2.96
C LYS A 33 -14.69 -21.18 4.31
N GLN A 34 -14.78 -19.94 4.75
CA GLN A 34 -14.29 -19.51 6.06
C GLN A 34 -15.43 -18.95 6.90
N GLN A 35 -15.28 -19.04 8.22
CA GLN A 35 -16.30 -18.61 9.17
C GLN A 35 -15.67 -17.96 10.40
N SER A 36 -16.20 -16.82 10.80
CA SER A 36 -15.68 -16.08 11.95
C SER A 36 -16.73 -15.16 12.56
N GLN A 37 -16.60 -14.83 13.84
CA GLN A 37 -17.43 -13.80 14.50
C GLN A 37 -17.12 -12.39 13.98
N SER A 38 -15.92 -12.17 13.42
CA SER A 38 -15.55 -10.93 12.75
C SER A 38 -15.60 -11.12 11.24
N ARG A 39 -16.38 -10.27 10.56
CA ARG A 39 -16.48 -10.27 9.10
C ARG A 39 -15.11 -10.08 8.45
N GLY A 40 -14.35 -9.09 8.88
CA GLY A 40 -13.00 -8.83 8.39
C GLY A 40 -12.04 -10.00 8.59
N ARG A 41 -12.17 -10.72 9.71
CA ARG A 41 -11.39 -11.92 9.96
C ARG A 41 -11.73 -13.03 8.97
N ALA A 42 -13.02 -13.29 8.72
CA ALA A 42 -13.44 -14.30 7.75
C ALA A 42 -12.95 -13.97 6.33
N ILE A 43 -12.94 -12.68 5.94
CA ILE A 43 -12.37 -12.22 4.66
C ILE A 43 -10.86 -12.50 4.60
N ARG A 44 -10.11 -12.17 5.65
CA ARG A 44 -8.66 -12.41 5.69
C ARG A 44 -8.30 -13.89 5.69
N GLU A 45 -9.05 -14.72 6.41
CA GLU A 45 -8.88 -16.18 6.38
C GLU A 45 -9.11 -16.75 4.96
N VAL A 46 -10.03 -16.16 4.17
CA VAL A 46 -10.16 -16.52 2.75
C VAL A 46 -8.91 -16.12 1.96
N PHE A 47 -8.34 -14.93 2.19
CA PHE A 47 -7.09 -14.53 1.53
C PHE A 47 -5.94 -15.49 1.86
N GLU A 48 -5.82 -15.90 3.12
CA GLU A 48 -4.84 -16.89 3.58
C GLU A 48 -5.05 -18.25 2.90
N GLU A 49 -6.28 -18.77 2.87
CA GLU A 49 -6.57 -20.07 2.24
C GLU A 49 -6.27 -20.06 0.74
N ILE A 50 -6.58 -18.97 0.02
CA ILE A 50 -6.23 -18.84 -1.39
C ILE A 50 -4.71 -18.85 -1.57
N ARG A 51 -3.97 -18.09 -0.74
CA ARG A 51 -2.51 -18.05 -0.79
C ARG A 51 -1.89 -19.43 -0.56
N GLU A 52 -2.38 -20.18 0.42
CA GLU A 52 -1.87 -21.53 0.69
C GLU A 52 -2.25 -22.54 -0.40
N LYS A 53 -3.48 -22.50 -0.94
CA LYS A 53 -3.90 -23.37 -2.05
C LYS A 53 -3.11 -23.10 -3.34
N ASN A 54 -2.66 -21.87 -3.54
CA ASN A 54 -1.94 -21.44 -4.73
C ASN A 54 -0.48 -21.11 -4.44
N LYS A 55 0.08 -21.66 -3.37
CA LYS A 55 1.45 -21.35 -2.93
C LYS A 55 2.50 -21.57 -4.02
N LEU A 56 2.24 -22.52 -4.92
CA LEU A 56 3.14 -22.95 -5.99
C LEU A 56 2.87 -22.32 -7.36
N ASN A 57 1.71 -21.68 -7.57
CA ASN A 57 1.26 -21.20 -8.89
C ASN A 57 0.68 -19.78 -8.79
N LEU A 58 0.85 -18.99 -9.85
CA LEU A 58 0.10 -17.74 -9.97
C LEU A 58 -1.41 -18.04 -9.98
N ILE A 59 -2.15 -17.29 -9.19
CA ILE A 59 -3.61 -17.37 -9.21
C ILE A 59 -4.05 -16.71 -10.50
N GLU A 60 -4.62 -17.51 -11.40
CA GLU A 60 -5.20 -17.00 -12.63
C GLU A 60 -6.52 -16.30 -12.31
N PRO A 61 -6.63 -14.99 -12.58
CA PRO A 61 -7.83 -14.27 -12.24
C PRO A 61 -8.99 -14.64 -13.16
N LYS A 62 -10.20 -14.70 -12.57
CA LYS A 62 -11.41 -15.01 -13.34
C LYS A 62 -11.77 -13.83 -14.25
N LYS A 63 -11.82 -14.08 -15.57
CA LYS A 63 -12.37 -13.11 -16.53
C LYS A 63 -13.89 -13.06 -16.39
N TYR A 64 -14.44 -11.86 -16.16
CA TYR A 64 -15.87 -11.61 -16.31
C TYR A 64 -16.19 -11.10 -17.70
N ASN A 65 -17.18 -11.71 -18.35
CA ASN A 65 -17.82 -11.12 -19.52
C ASN A 65 -18.69 -9.95 -19.05
N CYS A 66 -18.10 -8.75 -19.00
CA CYS A 66 -18.78 -7.50 -18.72
C CYS A 66 -18.47 -6.49 -19.83
N GLU A 67 -19.34 -5.50 -20.03
CA GLU A 67 -19.20 -4.47 -21.07
C GLU A 67 -17.90 -3.63 -20.95
N LEU A 68 -17.20 -3.73 -19.80
CA LEU A 68 -15.95 -3.02 -19.48
C LEU A 68 -14.71 -3.93 -19.57
N SER A 69 -14.51 -4.56 -20.73
CA SER A 69 -13.39 -5.51 -20.97
C SER A 69 -12.00 -4.95 -20.64
N TYR A 70 -11.75 -3.65 -20.93
CA TYR A 70 -10.48 -2.99 -20.64
C TYR A 70 -10.11 -2.96 -19.15
N TYR A 71 -11.05 -2.60 -18.27
CA TYR A 71 -10.78 -2.53 -16.83
C TYR A 71 -10.55 -3.92 -16.22
N ASN A 72 -11.24 -4.93 -16.75
CA ASN A 72 -11.02 -6.31 -16.36
C ASN A 72 -9.64 -6.80 -16.82
N ASP A 73 -9.22 -6.52 -18.06
CA ASP A 73 -7.88 -6.92 -18.51
C ASP A 73 -6.76 -6.16 -17.76
N LEU A 74 -6.92 -4.86 -17.50
CA LEU A 74 -5.99 -4.08 -16.68
C LEU A 74 -5.92 -4.64 -15.25
N GLN A 75 -7.07 -4.88 -14.61
CA GLN A 75 -7.16 -5.52 -13.30
C GLN A 75 -6.39 -6.84 -13.26
N ILE A 76 -6.59 -7.72 -14.25
CA ILE A 76 -5.91 -9.01 -14.34
C ILE A 76 -4.40 -8.85 -14.35
N ARG A 77 -3.89 -7.90 -15.12
CA ARG A 77 -2.45 -7.59 -15.20
C ARG A 77 -1.92 -7.08 -13.85
N LEU A 78 -2.62 -6.11 -13.25
CA LEU A 78 -2.28 -5.59 -11.92
C LEU A 78 -2.25 -6.71 -10.87
N PHE A 79 -3.18 -7.66 -10.93
CA PHE A 79 -3.25 -8.78 -10.00
C PHE A 79 -2.02 -9.69 -10.14
N LYS A 80 -1.62 -10.01 -11.37
CA LYS A 80 -0.43 -10.85 -11.62
C LYS A 80 0.84 -10.18 -11.12
N ILE A 81 0.98 -8.86 -11.33
CA ILE A 81 2.12 -8.09 -10.84
C ILE A 81 2.10 -8.05 -9.30
N ASN A 82 1.00 -7.63 -8.69
CA ASN A 82 0.86 -7.45 -7.24
C ASN A 82 1.00 -8.76 -6.46
N GLN A 83 0.66 -9.91 -7.05
CA GLN A 83 0.95 -11.23 -6.44
C GLN A 83 2.44 -11.42 -6.16
N LYS A 84 3.31 -10.80 -6.96
CA LYS A 84 4.77 -10.88 -6.80
C LYS A 84 5.34 -9.73 -5.99
N ILE A 85 5.03 -8.49 -6.37
CA ILE A 85 5.73 -7.31 -5.81
C ILE A 85 5.30 -6.93 -4.39
N THR A 86 4.14 -7.39 -3.91
CA THR A 86 3.69 -7.15 -2.52
C THR A 86 4.59 -7.82 -1.49
N LYS A 87 5.29 -8.91 -1.84
CA LYS A 87 6.32 -9.52 -0.98
C LYS A 87 7.49 -8.57 -0.69
N PHE A 88 7.74 -7.63 -1.58
CA PHE A 88 8.82 -6.64 -1.47
C PHE A 88 8.32 -5.28 -0.96
N GLY A 89 7.01 -5.14 -0.71
CA GLY A 89 6.41 -3.93 -0.12
C GLY A 89 5.87 -2.92 -1.12
N PHE A 90 5.68 -3.34 -2.37
CA PHE A 90 5.15 -2.52 -3.43
C PHE A 90 3.83 -3.07 -3.95
N SER A 91 3.08 -2.21 -4.60
CA SER A 91 1.91 -2.57 -5.40
C SER A 91 1.85 -1.66 -6.62
N VAL A 92 1.00 -1.98 -7.57
CA VAL A 92 0.68 -1.07 -8.67
C VAL A 92 -0.56 -0.29 -8.31
N ILE A 93 -0.47 1.05 -8.37
CA ILE A 93 -1.61 1.96 -8.33
C ILE A 93 -1.87 2.40 -9.78
N ALA A 94 -2.86 1.77 -10.41
CA ALA A 94 -3.23 1.93 -11.82
C ALA A 94 -3.44 3.40 -12.22
N GLU A 95 -3.89 4.23 -11.28
CA GLU A 95 -4.14 5.65 -11.47
C GLU A 95 -2.89 6.53 -11.51
N ASP A 96 -1.77 6.02 -11.01
CA ASP A 96 -0.49 6.72 -10.95
C ASP A 96 0.43 6.34 -12.09
N ILE A 97 0.42 5.07 -12.49
CA ILE A 97 1.40 4.49 -13.41
C ILE A 97 0.93 4.55 -14.87
N ASN A 98 1.87 4.69 -15.81
CA ASN A 98 1.59 4.57 -17.24
C ASN A 98 1.71 3.12 -17.75
N GLU A 99 1.13 2.86 -18.92
CA GLU A 99 1.11 1.53 -19.56
C GLU A 99 2.53 0.97 -19.87
N ILE A 100 3.47 1.83 -20.24
CA ILE A 100 4.85 1.42 -20.56
C ILE A 100 5.53 0.85 -19.31
N ASP A 101 5.33 1.49 -18.17
CA ASP A 101 5.94 1.06 -16.91
C ASP A 101 5.21 -0.15 -16.29
N ILE A 102 3.91 -0.32 -16.56
CA ILE A 102 3.22 -1.61 -16.31
C ILE A 102 3.89 -2.74 -17.08
N LEU A 103 4.15 -2.58 -18.38
CA LEU A 103 4.82 -3.59 -19.21
C LEU A 103 6.24 -3.93 -18.68
N LYS A 104 6.98 -2.92 -18.20
CA LYS A 104 8.28 -3.15 -17.55
C LYS A 104 8.15 -3.98 -16.27
N LEU A 105 7.15 -3.69 -15.44
CA LEU A 105 6.88 -4.48 -14.22
C LEU A 105 6.46 -5.90 -14.55
N GLU A 106 5.64 -6.11 -15.59
CA GLU A 106 5.27 -7.45 -16.05
C GLU A 106 6.50 -8.25 -16.47
N LYS A 107 7.40 -7.63 -17.24
CA LYS A 107 8.66 -8.25 -17.64
C LYS A 107 9.52 -8.60 -16.41
N LEU A 108 9.75 -7.65 -15.50
CA LEU A 108 10.49 -7.89 -14.27
C LEU A 108 9.87 -9.03 -13.43
N CYS A 109 8.54 -9.06 -13.36
CA CYS A 109 7.81 -10.11 -12.66
C CYS A 109 8.05 -11.50 -13.25
N THR A 110 8.43 -11.65 -14.52
CA THR A 110 8.77 -12.97 -15.08
C THR A 110 10.02 -13.58 -14.43
N GLU A 111 10.93 -12.75 -13.91
CA GLU A 111 12.19 -13.15 -13.28
C GLU A 111 12.05 -13.41 -11.77
N ILE A 112 10.95 -12.96 -11.17
CA ILE A 112 10.65 -13.18 -9.75
C ILE A 112 9.97 -14.55 -9.57
N ASP A 113 10.68 -15.46 -8.90
CA ASP A 113 10.18 -16.75 -8.46
C ASP A 113 9.46 -16.60 -7.10
N LEU A 114 8.17 -16.94 -7.08
CA LEU A 114 7.35 -16.88 -5.87
C LEU A 114 7.74 -17.94 -4.84
N ASN A 115 8.42 -19.01 -5.24
CA ASN A 115 8.77 -20.14 -4.38
C ASN A 115 10.17 -20.01 -3.77
N LYS A 116 10.98 -19.10 -4.31
CA LYS A 116 12.33 -18.87 -3.82
C LYS A 116 12.30 -18.07 -2.52
N LEU A 117 13.04 -18.56 -1.52
CA LEU A 117 13.44 -17.76 -0.37
C LEU A 117 14.65 -16.94 -0.80
N TYR A 118 14.45 -15.64 -0.93
CA TYR A 118 15.51 -14.69 -1.28
C TYR A 118 16.29 -14.32 -0.04
N ASP A 119 17.62 -14.24 -0.15
CA ASP A 119 18.43 -13.64 0.89
C ASP A 119 18.27 -12.11 0.91
N THR A 120 18.90 -11.44 1.88
CA THR A 120 18.80 -9.99 2.02
C THR A 120 19.34 -9.23 0.81
N TYR A 121 20.42 -9.70 0.19
CA TYR A 121 21.05 -9.04 -0.95
C TYR A 121 20.20 -9.19 -2.21
N GLU A 122 19.69 -10.40 -2.47
CA GLU A 122 18.77 -10.68 -3.57
C GLU A 122 17.47 -9.87 -3.42
N THR A 123 16.94 -9.79 -2.20
CA THR A 123 15.76 -8.97 -1.88
C THR A 123 16.02 -7.50 -2.22
N GLN A 124 17.15 -6.94 -1.79
CA GLN A 124 17.53 -5.56 -2.09
C GLN A 124 17.68 -5.30 -3.59
N ASN A 125 18.25 -6.24 -4.34
CA ASN A 125 18.38 -6.10 -5.79
C ASN A 125 17.01 -6.07 -6.49
N ILE A 126 16.10 -6.98 -6.11
CA ILE A 126 14.74 -7.00 -6.66
C ILE A 126 14.00 -5.71 -6.30
N GLU A 127 14.11 -5.24 -5.06
CA GLU A 127 13.54 -3.97 -4.64
C GLU A 127 14.07 -2.79 -5.48
N ASN A 128 15.37 -2.76 -5.75
CA ASN A 128 15.99 -1.73 -6.58
C ASN A 128 15.45 -1.76 -8.03
N GLU A 129 15.27 -2.94 -8.62
CA GLU A 129 14.66 -3.05 -9.96
C GLU A 129 13.20 -2.59 -9.98
N ILE A 130 12.40 -2.94 -8.96
CA ILE A 130 11.03 -2.44 -8.82
C ILE A 130 11.02 -0.91 -8.69
N ILE A 131 11.91 -0.36 -7.86
CA ILE A 131 12.00 1.08 -7.62
C ILE A 131 12.45 1.84 -8.85
N LYS A 132 13.37 1.33 -9.68
CA LYS A 132 13.72 2.00 -10.95
C LYS A 132 12.49 2.32 -11.80
N ILE A 133 11.44 1.51 -11.70
CA ILE A 133 10.19 1.70 -12.42
C ILE A 133 9.21 2.60 -11.63
N LEU A 134 9.10 2.41 -10.31
CA LEU A 134 8.11 3.13 -9.49
C LEU A 134 8.57 4.50 -8.97
N GLU A 135 9.87 4.72 -8.85
CA GLU A 135 10.48 5.95 -8.31
C GLU A 135 9.92 7.21 -8.96
N PRO A 136 9.83 7.35 -10.30
CA PRO A 136 9.28 8.53 -10.95
C PRO A 136 7.88 8.92 -10.46
N TYR A 137 7.09 7.98 -9.95
CA TYR A 137 5.75 8.21 -9.43
C TYR A 137 5.75 8.57 -7.94
N ILE A 138 6.64 7.93 -7.18
CA ILE A 138 6.82 8.15 -5.74
C ILE A 138 7.40 9.54 -5.47
N ILE A 139 8.42 9.95 -6.23
CA ILE A 139 9.09 11.25 -6.07
C ILE A 139 8.54 12.33 -7.01
N SER A 140 7.39 12.14 -7.65
CA SER A 140 6.81 13.16 -8.53
C SER A 140 6.17 14.30 -7.72
N PRO A 141 6.68 15.55 -7.83
CA PRO A 141 6.05 16.72 -7.21
C PRO A 141 4.59 16.91 -7.63
N HIS A 142 4.30 16.61 -8.91
CA HIS A 142 2.96 16.64 -9.47
C HIS A 142 2.02 15.67 -8.77
N LEU A 143 2.42 14.40 -8.63
CA LEU A 143 1.59 13.40 -7.98
C LEU A 143 1.45 13.66 -6.48
N ARG A 144 2.53 14.05 -5.78
CA ARG A 144 2.46 14.39 -4.36
C ARG A 144 1.47 15.54 -4.12
N ALA A 145 1.56 16.60 -4.93
CA ALA A 145 0.66 17.74 -4.81
C ALA A 145 -0.79 17.33 -5.11
N LEU A 146 -1.03 16.56 -6.18
CA LEU A 146 -2.35 16.09 -6.58
C LEU A 146 -2.98 15.17 -5.51
N ASN A 147 -2.27 14.15 -5.06
CA ASN A 147 -2.77 13.21 -4.05
C ASN A 147 -3.05 13.92 -2.72
N MET A 148 -2.22 14.89 -2.34
CA MET A 148 -2.44 15.68 -1.12
C MET A 148 -3.79 16.41 -1.16
N VAL A 149 -4.05 17.19 -2.20
CA VAL A 149 -5.23 18.06 -2.29
C VAL A 149 -6.51 17.34 -2.71
N SER A 150 -6.40 16.26 -3.49
CA SER A 150 -7.55 15.58 -4.07
C SER A 150 -7.99 14.32 -3.32
N LEU A 151 -7.08 13.72 -2.55
CA LEU A 151 -7.35 12.50 -1.78
C LEU A 151 -7.08 12.74 -0.29
N ILE A 152 -5.83 12.95 0.11
CA ILE A 152 -5.40 12.92 1.51
C ILE A 152 -6.14 13.97 2.36
N MET A 153 -6.21 15.23 1.92
CA MET A 153 -6.89 16.29 2.68
C MET A 153 -8.41 16.18 2.67
N LYS A 154 -8.99 15.42 1.73
CA LYS A 154 -10.44 15.37 1.50
C LYS A 154 -11.09 14.11 2.04
N THR A 155 -10.30 13.06 2.24
CA THR A 155 -10.82 11.74 2.63
C THR A 155 -10.81 11.57 4.14
N ASN A 156 -11.95 11.16 4.72
CA ASN A 156 -12.04 10.89 6.15
C ASN A 156 -11.03 9.82 6.62
N HIS A 157 -10.70 9.84 7.92
CA HIS A 157 -9.65 9.06 8.59
C HIS A 157 -8.20 9.45 8.20
N ILE A 158 -7.89 9.59 6.92
CA ILE A 158 -6.54 9.96 6.46
C ILE A 158 -6.27 11.48 6.56
N ASN A 159 -7.28 12.32 6.34
CA ASN A 159 -7.16 13.78 6.43
C ASN A 159 -6.65 14.29 7.79
N LYS A 160 -6.94 13.56 8.88
CA LYS A 160 -6.44 13.85 10.23
C LYS A 160 -4.90 13.89 10.30
N PHE A 161 -4.24 13.16 9.41
CA PHE A 161 -2.78 13.04 9.33
C PHE A 161 -2.19 13.82 8.16
N SER A 162 -2.99 14.58 7.40
CA SER A 162 -2.56 15.29 6.18
C SER A 162 -1.33 16.17 6.39
N HIS A 163 -1.28 16.97 7.45
CA HIS A 163 -0.13 17.81 7.80
C HIS A 163 1.15 16.99 8.11
N ILE A 164 1.01 15.82 8.74
CA ILE A 164 2.12 14.92 9.06
C ILE A 164 2.62 14.23 7.78
N ILE A 165 1.69 13.78 6.92
CA ILE A 165 2.01 13.22 5.62
C ILE A 165 2.70 14.25 4.74
N GLU A 166 2.22 15.50 4.72
CA GLU A 166 2.83 16.60 3.97
C GLU A 166 4.26 16.85 4.44
N GLN A 167 4.52 16.84 5.76
CA GLN A 167 5.88 16.93 6.31
C GLN A 167 6.79 15.78 5.85
N SER A 168 6.25 14.57 5.69
CA SER A 168 7.01 13.44 5.14
C SER A 168 7.36 13.64 3.66
N TYR A 169 6.49 14.30 2.88
CA TYR A 169 6.79 14.64 1.48
C TYR A 169 7.91 15.68 1.40
N LEU A 170 7.89 16.68 2.29
CA LEU A 170 8.99 17.66 2.36
C LEU A 170 10.33 16.98 2.69
N SER A 171 10.30 16.04 3.64
CA SER A 171 11.46 15.24 4.02
C SER A 171 11.96 14.36 2.87
N LEU A 172 11.02 13.73 2.13
CA LEU A 172 11.32 12.93 0.94
C LEU A 172 12.06 13.75 -0.12
N PHE A 173 11.56 14.94 -0.46
CA PHE A 173 12.20 15.80 -1.46
C PHE A 173 13.55 16.37 -1.03
N ARG A 174 13.83 16.41 0.27
CA ARG A 174 15.15 16.76 0.84
C ARG A 174 16.07 15.55 1.00
N GLU A 175 15.64 14.38 0.55
CA GLU A 175 16.33 13.11 0.75
C GLU A 175 16.64 12.85 2.24
N GLU A 176 15.70 13.18 3.11
CA GLU A 176 15.74 12.88 4.55
C GLU A 176 14.95 11.59 4.82
N TYR A 177 15.40 10.47 4.24
CA TYR A 177 14.63 9.22 4.24
C TYR A 177 14.35 8.68 5.65
N ILE A 178 15.25 8.90 6.62
CA ILE A 178 15.00 8.55 8.02
C ILE A 178 13.78 9.29 8.57
N SER A 179 13.69 10.60 8.30
CA SER A 179 12.56 11.42 8.71
C SER A 179 11.28 10.91 8.07
N THR A 180 11.30 10.64 6.76
CA THR A 180 10.15 10.06 6.06
C THR A 180 9.69 8.75 6.70
N VAL A 181 10.62 7.84 7.02
CA VAL A 181 10.30 6.54 7.65
C VAL A 181 9.71 6.70 9.04
N MET A 182 10.36 7.51 9.88
CA MET A 182 9.95 7.75 11.27
C MET A 182 8.61 8.49 11.37
N ILE A 183 8.31 9.35 10.40
CA ILE A 183 7.03 10.05 10.31
C ILE A 183 5.92 9.09 9.85
N LEU A 184 6.12 8.35 8.76
CA LEU A 184 5.03 7.62 8.11
C LEU A 184 4.65 6.31 8.80
N THR A 185 5.57 5.68 9.53
CA THR A 185 5.28 4.44 10.26
C THR A 185 4.15 4.62 11.29
N PRO A 186 4.21 5.59 12.22
CA PRO A 186 3.12 5.85 13.13
C PRO A 186 1.86 6.40 12.43
N VAL A 187 2.00 7.10 11.30
CA VAL A 187 0.84 7.60 10.53
C VAL A 187 0.00 6.45 9.99
N ILE A 188 0.60 5.40 9.42
CA ILE A 188 -0.15 4.24 8.89
C ILE A 188 -0.97 3.58 10.01
N GLU A 189 -0.36 3.34 11.17
CA GLU A 189 -1.08 2.81 12.33
C GLU A 189 -2.16 3.78 12.82
N GLY A 190 -1.89 5.08 12.83
CA GLY A 190 -2.85 6.13 13.17
C GLY A 190 -4.08 6.14 12.27
N ILE A 191 -3.90 6.00 10.96
CA ILE A 191 -5.01 5.91 9.99
C ILE A 191 -5.84 4.66 10.28
N LEU A 192 -5.19 3.51 10.49
CA LEU A 192 -5.89 2.26 10.83
C LEU A 192 -6.64 2.35 12.16
N LEU A 193 -6.07 2.97 13.19
CA LEU A 193 -6.75 3.23 14.46
C LEU A 193 -7.94 4.17 14.28
N SER A 194 -7.79 5.20 13.44
CA SER A 194 -8.90 6.09 13.13
C SER A 194 -10.01 5.38 12.34
N LEU A 195 -9.69 4.44 11.47
CA LEU A 195 -10.67 3.61 10.76
C LEU A 195 -11.37 2.60 11.69
N TYR A 196 -10.63 2.11 12.69
CA TYR A 196 -11.17 1.28 13.77
C TYR A 196 -12.01 2.06 14.79
N GLU A 197 -12.08 3.40 14.68
CA GLU A 197 -12.76 4.29 15.63
C GLU A 197 -12.20 4.20 17.07
N PHE A 198 -10.92 3.86 17.20
CA PHE A 198 -10.24 3.76 18.48
C PHE A 198 -10.24 5.10 19.23
N ARG A 199 -10.57 5.06 20.52
CA ARG A 199 -10.44 6.19 21.46
C ARG A 199 -9.35 5.87 22.49
N SER A 200 -8.61 6.88 22.91
CA SER A 200 -7.49 6.72 23.86
C SER A 200 -7.88 6.12 25.22
N ILE A 201 -9.17 6.22 25.59
CA ILE A 201 -9.73 5.60 26.79
C ILE A 201 -9.92 4.09 26.69
N ASP A 202 -9.97 3.55 25.47
CA ASP A 202 -10.20 2.13 25.22
C ASP A 202 -8.88 1.36 25.25
N LYS A 203 -8.97 0.03 25.42
CA LYS A 203 -7.82 -0.84 25.22
C LYS A 203 -7.40 -0.81 23.75
N LYS A 204 -6.13 -0.49 23.48
CA LYS A 204 -5.59 -0.47 22.11
C LYS A 204 -5.87 -1.79 21.37
N PRO A 205 -6.49 -1.76 20.18
CA PRO A 205 -6.73 -2.96 19.39
C PRO A 205 -5.41 -3.58 18.93
N LYS A 206 -5.42 -4.91 18.80
CA LYS A 206 -4.29 -5.67 18.22
C LYS A 206 -4.21 -5.43 16.71
N GLU A 207 -3.01 -5.59 16.13
CA GLU A 207 -2.74 -5.40 14.70
C GLU A 207 -3.75 -6.12 13.80
N HIS A 208 -4.05 -7.39 14.10
CA HIS A 208 -5.01 -8.16 13.30
C HIS A 208 -6.43 -7.59 13.35
N GLN A 209 -6.83 -6.92 14.44
CA GLN A 209 -8.16 -6.30 14.54
C GLN A 209 -8.24 -5.05 13.64
N LEU A 210 -7.14 -4.30 13.53
CA LEU A 210 -7.01 -3.19 12.60
C LEU A 210 -7.10 -3.67 11.15
N LEU A 211 -6.36 -4.74 10.80
CA LEU A 211 -6.40 -5.33 9.47
C LEU A 211 -7.76 -5.96 9.14
N ASN A 212 -8.47 -6.51 10.13
CA ASN A 212 -9.84 -6.99 9.93
C ASN A 212 -10.74 -5.82 9.52
N LYS A 213 -10.63 -4.67 10.18
CA LYS A 213 -11.43 -3.49 9.83
C LYS A 213 -11.11 -2.97 8.43
N TRP A 214 -9.83 -3.00 8.04
CA TRP A 214 -9.41 -2.70 6.67
C TRP A 214 -10.01 -3.67 5.65
N ALA A 215 -10.01 -4.97 5.94
CA ALA A 215 -10.58 -5.99 5.07
C ALA A 215 -12.10 -5.85 4.88
N GLU A 216 -12.79 -5.17 5.78
CA GLU A 216 -14.24 -4.89 5.68
C GLU A 216 -14.57 -3.74 4.74
N LEU A 217 -13.59 -2.96 4.28
CA LEU A 217 -13.82 -1.86 3.34
C LEU A 217 -14.47 -2.36 2.05
N GLU A 218 -15.40 -1.54 1.55
CA GLU A 218 -16.27 -1.82 0.42
C GLU A 218 -16.23 -0.66 -0.55
N TYR A 219 -16.22 -0.93 -1.86
CA TYR A 219 -16.35 0.14 -2.84
C TYR A 219 -17.69 0.86 -2.70
N ASN A 220 -17.66 2.19 -2.70
CA ASN A 220 -18.89 2.98 -2.67
C ASN A 220 -19.50 3.10 -4.07
N ASN A 221 -20.50 2.25 -4.35
CA ASN A 221 -21.22 2.24 -5.64
C ASN A 221 -22.00 3.52 -5.96
N SER A 222 -22.16 4.46 -5.02
CA SER A 222 -22.81 5.76 -5.32
C SER A 222 -21.95 6.70 -6.14
N ASN A 223 -20.65 6.45 -6.22
CA ASN A 223 -19.75 7.21 -7.07
C ASN A 223 -19.40 6.35 -8.29
N GLU A 224 -19.98 6.66 -9.45
CA GLU A 224 -19.71 5.95 -10.72
C GLU A 224 -18.32 6.27 -11.30
N LYS A 225 -17.49 7.03 -10.59
CA LYS A 225 -16.14 7.39 -11.01
C LYS A 225 -15.14 6.35 -10.52
N ILE A 226 -14.25 5.95 -11.43
CA ILE A 226 -13.04 5.12 -11.24
C ILE A 226 -12.40 5.41 -9.86
N PRO A 227 -11.90 4.41 -9.11
CA PRO A 227 -11.51 3.06 -9.51
C PRO A 227 -12.66 2.05 -9.61
N HIS A 228 -12.55 1.16 -10.60
CA HIS A 228 -13.47 0.02 -10.73
C HIS A 228 -13.45 -0.80 -9.41
N PRO A 229 -14.60 -1.28 -8.90
CA PRO A 229 -14.68 -2.00 -7.61
C PRO A 229 -13.62 -3.10 -7.43
N PHE A 230 -13.38 -3.85 -8.51
CA PHE A 230 -12.34 -4.87 -8.59
C PHE A 230 -10.92 -4.40 -8.27
N ILE A 231 -10.54 -3.20 -8.70
CA ILE A 231 -9.21 -2.63 -8.46
C ILE A 231 -9.08 -2.26 -6.97
N VAL A 232 -10.16 -1.74 -6.38
CA VAL A 232 -10.18 -1.38 -4.96
C VAL A 232 -10.03 -2.60 -4.06
N ASP A 233 -10.71 -3.70 -4.37
CA ASP A 233 -10.56 -4.94 -3.63
C ASP A 233 -9.13 -5.50 -3.67
N GLU A 234 -8.46 -5.33 -4.80
CA GLU A 234 -7.05 -5.68 -4.93
C GLU A 234 -6.13 -4.74 -4.15
N TYR A 235 -6.42 -3.45 -4.11
CA TYR A 235 -5.66 -2.53 -3.28
C TYR A 235 -5.82 -2.86 -1.79
N ILE A 236 -7.03 -3.25 -1.37
CA ILE A 236 -7.29 -3.74 -0.02
C ILE A 236 -6.43 -4.98 0.27
N ARG A 237 -6.41 -5.96 -0.65
CA ARG A 237 -5.61 -7.18 -0.53
C ARG A 237 -4.10 -6.88 -0.50
N ALA A 238 -3.60 -6.08 -1.43
CA ALA A 238 -2.20 -5.70 -1.52
C ALA A 238 -1.74 -4.96 -0.25
N PHE A 239 -2.55 -4.06 0.29
CA PHE A 239 -2.27 -3.40 1.56
C PHE A 239 -2.13 -4.40 2.71
N ILE A 240 -3.03 -5.39 2.80
CA ILE A 240 -2.96 -6.43 3.84
C ILE A 240 -1.68 -7.25 3.70
N ASP A 241 -1.35 -7.69 2.48
CA ASP A 241 -0.12 -8.46 2.21
C ASP A 241 1.13 -7.70 2.64
N ILE A 242 1.23 -6.41 2.26
CA ILE A 242 2.36 -5.55 2.61
C ILE A 242 2.41 -5.32 4.12
N SER A 243 1.26 -5.05 4.74
CA SER A 243 1.18 -4.77 6.19
C SER A 243 1.58 -5.97 7.04
N GLU A 244 1.15 -7.18 6.68
CA GLU A 244 1.49 -8.40 7.41
C GLU A 244 2.98 -8.74 7.31
N LYS A 245 3.54 -8.64 6.11
CA LYS A 245 4.91 -9.09 5.79
C LYS A 245 6.00 -8.06 6.11
N ILE A 246 5.61 -6.81 6.27
CA ILE A 246 6.58 -5.73 6.43
C ILE A 246 6.27 -4.97 7.71
N ILE A 247 5.15 -4.27 7.77
CA ILE A 247 4.88 -3.33 8.88
C ILE A 247 4.70 -4.04 10.23
N PHE A 248 3.90 -5.12 10.26
CA PHE A 248 3.46 -5.82 11.47
C PHE A 248 4.09 -7.19 11.65
N THR A 249 5.18 -7.50 10.95
CA THR A 249 5.83 -8.79 11.09
C THR A 249 6.30 -9.00 12.54
N LYS A 250 6.22 -10.24 13.02
CA LYS A 250 6.70 -10.55 14.37
C LYS A 250 8.23 -10.47 14.43
N HIS A 251 8.76 -9.91 15.51
CA HIS A 251 10.19 -9.73 15.76
C HIS A 251 11.03 -11.00 15.50
N GLN A 252 10.53 -12.18 15.90
CA GLN A 252 11.26 -13.45 15.76
C GLN A 252 11.49 -13.90 14.31
N ILE A 253 10.67 -13.41 13.38
CA ILE A 253 10.68 -13.78 11.95
C ILE A 253 11.37 -12.70 11.10
N ALA A 254 11.51 -11.48 11.64
CA ALA A 254 11.99 -10.31 10.92
C ALA A 254 13.53 -10.20 10.82
N ARG A 255 14.30 -11.15 11.38
CA ARG A 255 15.77 -11.08 11.42
C ARG A 255 16.42 -11.08 10.03
N ASP A 256 15.78 -11.68 9.04
CA ASP A 256 16.34 -11.89 7.70
C ASP A 256 15.71 -10.98 6.61
N ASN A 257 14.64 -10.26 6.95
CA ASN A 257 13.88 -9.43 6.02
C ASN A 257 14.37 -7.97 6.06
N SER A 258 14.51 -7.35 4.89
CA SER A 258 14.95 -5.98 4.65
C SER A 258 14.20 -4.91 5.49
N TYR A 259 14.69 -4.70 6.73
CA TYR A 259 14.55 -3.57 7.65
C TYR A 259 13.38 -2.59 7.44
N PHE A 260 12.14 -3.07 7.48
CA PHE A 260 11.00 -2.20 7.78
C PHE A 260 9.98 -2.99 8.61
N ASN A 261 10.09 -2.91 9.93
CA ASN A 261 9.15 -3.54 10.86
C ASN A 261 8.98 -2.65 12.08
N ARG A 262 7.75 -2.18 12.35
CA ARG A 262 7.47 -1.24 13.45
C ARG A 262 7.93 -1.78 14.81
N ASN A 263 7.84 -3.10 15.00
CA ASN A 263 8.16 -3.79 16.24
C ASN A 263 9.68 -3.97 16.40
N TYR A 264 10.46 -3.66 15.38
CA TYR A 264 11.92 -3.79 15.35
C TYR A 264 12.64 -2.43 15.30
N ILE A 265 11.93 -1.35 14.96
CA ILE A 265 12.48 0.01 14.81
C ILE A 265 13.38 0.40 15.99
N ALA A 266 12.85 0.37 17.21
CA ALA A 266 13.60 0.76 18.41
C ALA A 266 14.82 -0.15 18.70
N HIS A 267 14.79 -1.41 18.24
CA HIS A 267 15.84 -2.38 18.48
C HIS A 267 17.02 -2.27 17.51
N VAL A 268 16.82 -1.72 16.31
CA VAL A 268 17.88 -1.59 15.28
C VAL A 268 18.27 -0.16 14.93
N MET A 269 17.71 0.86 15.60
CA MET A 269 18.08 2.27 15.39
C MET A 269 19.59 2.54 15.48
N GLY A 270 20.33 1.74 16.25
CA GLY A 270 21.79 1.85 16.37
C GLY A 270 22.61 1.17 15.26
N ASP A 271 22.02 0.30 14.45
CA ASP A 271 22.76 -0.65 13.58
C ASP A 271 23.10 -0.11 12.17
N GLY A 272 22.75 1.15 11.90
CA GLY A 272 23.05 1.81 10.63
C GLY A 272 22.25 1.35 9.42
N ARG A 273 21.56 0.21 9.54
CA ARG A 273 20.68 -0.40 8.53
C ARG A 273 19.21 -0.24 8.88
N PHE A 274 18.91 0.64 9.84
CA PHE A 274 17.57 0.89 10.36
C PHE A 274 16.57 1.35 9.28
N TYR A 275 17.05 2.10 8.30
CA TYR A 275 16.24 2.65 7.22
C TYR A 275 17.04 2.64 5.92
N SER A 276 16.33 2.72 4.79
CA SER A 276 16.89 2.93 3.46
C SER A 276 15.99 3.87 2.67
N ARG A 277 16.50 4.37 1.54
CA ARG A 277 15.69 5.08 0.53
C ARG A 277 14.47 4.24 0.14
N ASN A 278 14.69 2.95 -0.10
CA ASN A 278 13.64 2.01 -0.51
C ASN A 278 12.54 1.89 0.55
N ASN A 279 12.87 1.92 1.85
CA ASN A 279 11.86 1.91 2.91
C ASN A 279 11.01 3.19 2.90
N ALA A 280 11.62 4.36 2.69
CA ALA A 280 10.88 5.61 2.55
C ALA A 280 9.93 5.57 1.35
N TYR A 281 10.39 5.02 0.22
CA TYR A 281 9.59 4.89 -0.99
C TYR A 281 8.40 3.94 -0.80
N LYS A 282 8.60 2.77 -0.18
CA LYS A 282 7.50 1.84 0.18
C LYS A 282 6.44 2.52 1.03
N LEU A 283 6.85 3.34 2.00
CA LEU A 283 5.94 4.04 2.90
C LEU A 283 5.11 5.11 2.20
N ILE A 284 5.76 5.90 1.34
CA ILE A 284 5.08 6.90 0.52
C ILE A 284 4.06 6.22 -0.40
N HIS A 285 4.48 5.15 -1.08
CA HIS A 285 3.63 4.34 -1.94
C HIS A 285 2.44 3.75 -1.18
N LEU A 286 2.66 3.25 0.03
CA LEU A 286 1.60 2.69 0.85
C LEU A 286 0.59 3.74 1.30
N ILE A 287 1.03 4.96 1.63
CA ILE A 287 0.14 6.09 1.94
C ILE A 287 -0.73 6.43 0.73
N ASP A 288 -0.19 6.43 -0.49
CA ASP A 288 -0.99 6.63 -1.71
C ASP A 288 -2.03 5.52 -1.86
N LEU A 289 -1.63 4.26 -1.70
CA LEU A 289 -2.53 3.12 -1.78
C LEU A 289 -3.68 3.27 -0.76
N MET A 290 -3.36 3.66 0.47
CA MET A 290 -4.36 3.90 1.52
C MET A 290 -5.31 5.04 1.14
N ALA A 291 -4.77 6.14 0.60
CA ALA A 291 -5.56 7.30 0.18
C ALA A 291 -6.55 6.91 -0.94
N HIS A 292 -6.10 6.15 -1.94
CA HIS A 292 -6.94 5.63 -3.02
C HIS A 292 -8.07 4.74 -2.50
N VAL A 293 -7.74 3.75 -1.65
CA VAL A 293 -8.73 2.82 -1.09
C VAL A 293 -9.77 3.58 -0.25
N LEU A 294 -9.33 4.40 0.71
CA LEU A 294 -10.25 5.12 1.59
C LEU A 294 -11.14 6.08 0.77
N ALA A 295 -10.57 6.80 -0.20
CA ALA A 295 -11.34 7.73 -1.01
C ALA A 295 -12.41 7.01 -1.84
N ALA A 296 -12.08 5.86 -2.43
CA ALA A 296 -13.02 5.06 -3.20
C ALA A 296 -14.11 4.43 -2.32
N CYS A 297 -13.75 3.90 -1.14
CA CYS A 297 -14.67 3.24 -0.23
C CYS A 297 -15.61 4.21 0.51
N ILE A 298 -15.18 5.46 0.71
CA ILE A 298 -15.99 6.49 1.37
C ILE A 298 -16.81 7.29 0.33
N GLY A 299 -16.43 7.23 -0.95
CA GLY A 299 -17.07 7.99 -2.03
C GLY A 299 -16.49 9.40 -2.20
N GLU A 300 -15.31 9.66 -1.67
CA GLU A 300 -14.62 10.95 -1.67
C GLU A 300 -13.49 11.05 -2.71
N HIS A 301 -13.43 10.09 -3.66
CA HIS A 301 -12.42 10.08 -4.73
C HIS A 301 -12.64 11.21 -5.73
N LYS A 302 -11.88 12.30 -5.57
CA LYS A 302 -12.00 13.53 -6.38
C LYS A 302 -10.85 13.73 -7.36
N ARG A 303 -9.91 12.80 -7.44
CA ARG A 303 -8.68 12.96 -8.23
C ARG A 303 -8.95 13.17 -9.72
N TYR A 304 -9.87 12.40 -10.31
CA TYR A 304 -10.16 12.45 -11.74
C TYR A 304 -10.83 13.73 -12.22
N ALA A 305 -11.63 14.35 -11.35
CA ALA A 305 -12.30 15.61 -11.61
C ALA A 305 -11.57 16.79 -10.94
N PHE A 306 -10.34 16.59 -10.48
CA PHE A 306 -9.62 17.61 -9.73
C PHE A 306 -9.21 18.76 -10.65
N ASN A 307 -9.63 19.98 -10.31
CA ASN A 307 -9.24 21.17 -11.03
C ASN A 307 -7.76 21.49 -10.78
N ARG A 308 -6.90 21.28 -11.79
CA ARG A 308 -5.46 21.58 -11.72
C ARG A 308 -5.13 23.08 -11.67
N ASP A 309 -6.12 23.94 -11.89
CA ASP A 309 -5.97 25.38 -11.65
C ASP A 309 -6.13 25.80 -10.19
N ASN A 310 -6.48 24.86 -9.31
CA ASN A 310 -6.61 25.10 -7.88
C ASN A 310 -5.31 25.69 -7.29
N THR A 311 -5.46 26.77 -6.51
CA THR A 311 -4.35 27.52 -5.91
C THR A 311 -3.50 26.66 -4.98
N ASP A 312 -4.12 25.83 -4.14
CA ASP A 312 -3.41 24.97 -3.19
C ASP A 312 -2.55 23.92 -3.89
N TYR A 313 -3.03 23.38 -5.01
CA TYR A 313 -2.27 22.47 -5.86
C TYR A 313 -1.05 23.17 -6.48
N LYS A 314 -1.25 24.35 -7.08
CA LYS A 314 -0.18 25.12 -7.72
C LYS A 314 0.91 25.54 -6.73
N LEU A 315 0.52 25.99 -5.54
CA LEU A 315 1.46 26.35 -4.47
C LEU A 315 2.29 25.15 -4.01
N ARG A 316 1.66 24.01 -3.75
CA ARG A 316 2.36 22.77 -3.38
C ARG A 316 3.30 22.30 -4.48
N LEU A 317 2.82 22.26 -5.73
CA LEU A 317 3.63 21.87 -6.87
C LEU A 317 4.88 22.75 -7.00
N TYR A 318 4.70 24.07 -6.92
CA TYR A 318 5.82 25.02 -6.95
C TYR A 318 6.80 24.74 -5.81
N TYR A 319 6.32 24.57 -4.58
CA TYR A 319 7.17 24.32 -3.42
C TYR A 319 7.91 22.99 -3.50
N TYR A 320 7.23 21.91 -3.88
CA TYR A 320 7.80 20.58 -4.04
C TYR A 320 8.85 20.54 -5.16
N ASN A 321 8.59 21.19 -6.30
CA ASN A 321 9.58 21.33 -7.37
C ASN A 321 10.84 22.06 -6.88
N ASN A 322 10.68 23.14 -6.11
CA ASN A 322 11.82 23.86 -5.55
C ASN A 322 12.63 23.03 -4.56
N LEU A 323 11.99 22.16 -3.78
CA LEU A 323 12.71 21.24 -2.90
C LEU A 323 13.46 20.17 -3.70
N ALA A 324 12.80 19.53 -4.67
CA ALA A 324 13.39 18.50 -5.51
C ALA A 324 14.59 19.00 -6.34
N ASN A 325 14.61 20.30 -6.69
CA ASN A 325 15.67 20.89 -7.51
C ASN A 325 16.85 21.47 -6.71
N LYS A 326 16.79 21.51 -5.37
CA LYS A 326 17.89 22.04 -4.54
C LYS A 326 19.04 21.03 -4.44
N LYS A 327 20.02 21.16 -5.35
CA LYS A 327 21.24 20.32 -5.40
C LYS A 327 22.38 20.81 -4.50
N ASP A 328 22.38 22.08 -4.08
CA ASP A 328 23.59 22.75 -3.56
C ASP A 328 24.06 22.37 -2.14
N ILE A 329 23.41 21.43 -1.44
CA ILE A 329 23.78 21.03 -0.06
C ILE A 329 24.11 19.52 0.03
N GLU A 330 23.95 18.77 -1.05
CA GLU A 330 24.02 17.31 -1.04
C GLU A 330 25.40 16.77 -0.63
N GLU A 331 26.47 17.37 -1.15
CA GLU A 331 27.84 16.88 -0.92
C GLU A 331 28.31 17.13 0.52
N SER A 332 28.01 18.31 1.07
CA SER A 332 28.29 18.63 2.48
C SER A 332 27.45 17.77 3.43
N LYS A 333 26.16 17.55 3.12
CA LYS A 333 25.28 16.67 3.90
C LYS A 333 25.79 15.24 3.90
N ARG A 334 26.16 14.69 2.74
CA ARG A 334 26.75 13.34 2.61
C ARG A 334 28.04 13.23 3.42
N HIS A 335 28.92 14.22 3.34
CA HIS A 335 30.16 14.23 4.12
C HIS A 335 29.91 14.20 5.65
N ILE A 336 29.00 15.06 6.14
CA ILE A 336 28.61 15.09 7.56
C ILE A 336 28.02 13.74 7.99
N PHE A 337 27.09 13.18 7.21
CA PHE A 337 26.46 11.92 7.58
C PHE A 337 27.42 10.73 7.53
N ASN A 338 28.30 10.68 6.53
CA ASN A 338 29.35 9.66 6.42
C ASN A 338 30.39 9.73 7.55
N SER A 339 30.46 10.84 8.30
CA SER A 339 31.32 10.96 9.48
C SER A 339 30.78 10.22 10.71
N HIS A 340 29.50 9.82 10.72
CA HIS A 340 28.91 9.07 11.83
C HIS A 340 29.30 7.58 11.75
N LEU A 341 29.85 7.06 12.86
CA LEU A 341 30.38 5.68 12.97
C LEU A 341 29.43 4.58 12.50
N ASN A 342 28.13 4.77 12.71
CA ASN A 342 27.11 3.77 12.38
C ASN A 342 26.31 4.11 11.13
N PHE A 343 26.59 5.21 10.41
CA PHE A 343 25.87 5.51 9.17
C PHE A 343 26.49 4.73 7.99
N LYS A 344 25.67 3.97 7.27
CA LYS A 344 26.13 3.10 6.16
C LYS A 344 25.77 3.63 4.77
N GLY A 345 25.36 4.90 4.66
CA GLY A 345 25.00 5.54 3.38
C GLY A 345 23.57 5.20 2.92
N TYR A 346 23.13 5.92 1.87
CA TYR A 346 21.98 5.51 1.07
C TYR A 346 22.46 4.46 0.07
N LEU A 347 22.28 3.18 0.39
CA LEU A 347 22.45 2.08 -0.57
C LEU A 347 21.19 1.95 -1.44
#